data_AF-A0A078JXA1-F1
#
_entry.id   AF-A0A078JXA1-F1
#
_cell.length_a   1.000
_cell.length_b   1.000
_cell.length_c   1.000
_cell.angle_alpha   90.00
_cell.angle_beta   90.00
_cell.angle_gamma   90.00
#
_symmetry.space_group_name_H-M   'P 1'
#
loop_
_entity.id
_entity.type
_entity.pdbx_description
1 polymer ?
#
loop_
_entity_poly.entity_id
_entity_poly.type
_entity_poly.pdbx_seq_one_letter_code
_entity_poly.pdbx_strand_id
1 'polypeptide(L)'
;MPKYTSSKQGELKERLKHSYNSLKKELRKVFEETKPEHESLSEEEKNVMYEKKASAWYHVTYHPEWVKKSTELQEPGESSGHAVMLSFAWIAADYLARIKVRSGEMGMKMDSAKPVDALAKYLSQRL
;
A
#
# COMPACT_ATOMS: atom_id res chain seq x y z
N MET A 1 -25.58 15.16 -22.18
CA MET A 1 -24.25 14.63 -21.82
C MET A 1 -23.19 15.41 -22.60
N PRO A 2 -22.38 16.27 -21.98
CA PRO A 2 -21.36 17.03 -22.72
C PRO A 2 -20.28 16.07 -23.24
N LYS A 3 -20.06 16.05 -24.56
CA LYS A 3 -18.98 15.28 -25.20
C LYS A 3 -17.66 15.98 -24.90
N TYR A 4 -16.97 15.58 -23.83
CA TYR A 4 -15.60 16.03 -23.58
C TYR A 4 -14.71 15.57 -24.74
N THR A 5 -13.98 16.52 -25.33
CA THR A 5 -12.98 16.22 -26.37
C THR A 5 -11.86 15.38 -25.76
N SER A 6 -11.40 14.36 -26.50
CA SER A 6 -10.37 13.38 -26.06
C SER A 6 -9.15 14.02 -25.39
N SER A 7 -8.72 15.22 -25.84
CA SER A 7 -7.59 15.93 -25.25
C SER A 7 -7.82 16.40 -23.81
N LYS A 8 -9.02 16.88 -23.46
CA LYS A 8 -9.35 17.32 -22.09
C LYS A 8 -9.39 16.16 -21.11
N GLN A 9 -9.80 14.98 -21.58
CA GLN A 9 -9.78 13.77 -20.78
C GLN A 9 -8.34 13.27 -20.55
N GLY A 10 -7.46 13.40 -21.55
CA GLY A 10 -6.04 13.11 -21.43
C GLY A 10 -5.36 13.98 -20.38
N GLU A 11 -5.52 15.29 -20.49
CA GLU A 11 -4.95 16.26 -19.53
C GLU A 11 -5.44 16.02 -18.10
N LEU A 12 -6.74 15.74 -17.93
CA LEU A 12 -7.30 15.44 -16.61
C LEU A 12 -6.69 14.17 -16.01
N LYS A 13 -6.50 13.11 -16.81
CA LYS A 13 -5.85 11.87 -16.37
C LYS A 13 -4.40 12.11 -15.97
N GLU A 14 -3.67 12.92 -16.73
CA GLU A 14 -2.28 13.26 -16.40
C GLU A 14 -2.18 14.06 -15.11
N ARG A 15 -3.03 15.07 -14.93
CA ARG A 15 -3.10 15.86 -13.70
C ARG A 15 -3.45 14.97 -12.50
N LEU A 16 -4.42 14.09 -12.63
CA LEU A 16 -4.78 13.14 -11.57
C LEU A 16 -3.61 12.21 -11.22
N LYS A 17 -2.95 11.65 -12.24
CA LYS A 17 -1.76 10.80 -12.06
C LYS A 17 -0.63 11.55 -11.35
N HIS A 18 -0.40 12.81 -11.73
CA HIS A 18 0.61 13.65 -11.12
C HIS A 18 0.29 13.91 -9.64
N SER A 19 -0.93 14.38 -9.33
CA SER A 19 -1.36 14.62 -7.95
C SER A 19 -1.30 13.37 -7.09
N TYR A 20 -1.74 12.23 -7.61
CA TYR A 20 -1.65 10.93 -6.93
C TYR A 20 -0.19 10.55 -6.62
N ASN A 21 0.71 10.73 -7.58
CA ASN A 21 2.13 10.44 -7.39
C ASN A 21 2.81 11.41 -6.41
N SER A 22 2.40 12.69 -6.37
CA SER A 22 2.89 13.64 -5.37
C SER A 22 2.45 13.24 -3.97
N LEU A 23 1.16 12.97 -3.80
CA LEU A 23 0.59 12.51 -2.53
C LEU A 23 1.26 11.22 -2.05
N LYS A 24 1.52 10.27 -2.96
CA LYS A 24 2.27 9.05 -2.68
C LYS A 24 3.64 9.36 -2.07
N LYS A 25 4.39 10.27 -2.68
CA LYS A 25 5.75 10.61 -2.23
C LYS A 25 5.74 11.31 -0.88
N GLU A 26 4.82 12.24 -0.67
CA GLU A 26 4.69 12.97 0.59
C GLU A 26 4.36 12.03 1.74
N LEU A 27 3.33 11.20 1.58
CA LEU A 27 2.95 10.24 2.61
C LEU A 27 4.00 9.14 2.81
N ARG A 28 4.75 8.75 1.76
CA ARG A 28 5.92 7.87 1.92
C ARG A 28 7.00 8.53 2.76
N LYS A 29 7.28 9.81 2.56
CA LYS A 29 8.23 10.57 3.38
C LYS A 29 7.79 10.62 4.84
N VAL A 30 6.51 10.86 5.12
CA VAL A 30 5.96 10.81 6.49
C VAL A 30 6.08 9.41 7.09
N PHE A 31 5.89 8.36 6.29
CA PHE A 31 6.07 6.98 6.74
C PHE A 31 7.54 6.65 7.05
N GLU A 32 8.48 7.08 6.22
CA GLU A 32 9.92 6.83 6.40
C GLU A 32 10.61 7.84 7.33
N GLU A 33 9.87 8.86 7.79
CA GLU A 33 10.40 9.81 8.75
C GLU A 33 10.82 9.06 10.02
N THR A 34 12.12 9.17 10.29
CA THR A 34 12.78 8.57 11.44
C THR A 34 13.24 9.68 12.37
N LYS A 35 13.33 9.35 13.66
CA LYS A 35 13.86 10.29 14.63
C LYS A 35 15.36 10.49 14.40
N PRO A 36 15.95 11.62 14.81
CA PRO A 36 17.39 11.90 14.64
C PRO A 36 18.28 10.80 15.23
N GLU A 37 17.84 10.17 16.31
CA GLU A 37 18.50 9.03 16.96
C GLU A 37 18.63 7.77 16.09
N HIS A 38 17.93 7.70 14.96
CA HIS A 38 17.93 6.58 14.03
C HIS A 38 18.67 6.88 12.71
N GLU A 39 19.22 8.07 12.52
CA GLU A 39 19.95 8.43 11.29
C GLU A 39 21.23 7.61 11.09
N SER A 40 21.85 7.17 12.19
CA SER A 40 23.07 6.36 12.20
C SER A 40 22.85 4.88 11.90
N LEU A 41 21.59 4.43 11.79
CA LEU A 41 21.28 3.03 11.49
C LEU A 41 21.68 2.68 10.06
N SER A 42 22.13 1.44 9.89
CA SER A 42 22.28 0.85 8.56
C SER A 42 20.94 0.73 7.84
N GLU A 43 20.98 0.62 6.52
CA GLU A 43 19.77 0.46 5.71
C GLU A 43 18.99 -0.81 6.09
N GLU A 44 19.66 -1.88 6.50
CA GLU A 44 19.00 -3.12 6.91
C GLU A 44 18.26 -2.95 8.24
N GLU A 45 18.83 -2.22 9.20
CA GLU A 45 18.17 -1.88 10.47
C GLU A 45 16.98 -0.95 10.27
N LYS A 46 17.09 0.03 9.37
CA LYS A 46 15.97 0.88 8.96
C LYS A 46 14.86 0.06 8.33
N ASN A 47 15.20 -0.87 7.42
CA ASN A 47 14.23 -1.77 6.80
C ASN A 47 13.45 -2.58 7.85
N VAL A 48 14.13 -3.15 8.85
CA VAL A 48 13.46 -3.88 9.95
C VAL A 48 12.51 -2.97 10.75
N MET A 49 12.90 -1.72 10.99
CA MET A 49 12.05 -0.74 11.66
C MET A 49 10.81 -0.39 10.82
N TYR A 50 10.99 -0.15 9.52
CA TYR A 50 9.90 0.16 8.60
C TYR A 50 8.95 -1.02 8.43
N GLU A 51 9.45 -2.26 8.43
CA GLU A 51 8.64 -3.48 8.46
C GLU A 51 7.73 -3.51 9.69
N LYS A 52 8.27 -3.26 10.90
CA LYS A 52 7.46 -3.18 12.13
C LYS A 52 6.43 -2.06 12.10
N LYS A 53 6.78 -0.89 11.56
CA LYS A 53 5.87 0.25 11.40
C LYS A 53 4.74 -0.10 10.41
N ALA A 54 5.09 -0.74 9.31
CA ALA A 54 4.14 -1.19 8.29
C ALA A 54 3.15 -2.24 8.85
N SER A 55 3.64 -3.22 9.60
CA SER A 55 2.77 -4.24 10.22
C SER A 55 1.80 -3.63 11.22
N ALA A 56 2.25 -2.68 12.05
CA ALA A 56 1.38 -1.97 12.99
C ALA A 56 0.29 -1.17 12.25
N TRP A 57 0.66 -0.43 11.21
CA TRP A 57 -0.30 0.28 10.35
C TRP A 57 -1.31 -0.65 9.69
N TYR A 58 -0.85 -1.78 9.16
CA TYR A 58 -1.72 -2.79 8.56
C TYR A 58 -2.72 -3.33 9.58
N HIS A 59 -2.25 -3.73 10.77
CA HIS A 59 -3.12 -4.24 11.83
C HIS A 59 -4.18 -3.23 12.28
N VAL A 60 -3.81 -1.96 12.45
CA VAL A 60 -4.78 -0.91 12.83
C VAL A 60 -5.78 -0.66 11.72
N THR A 61 -5.32 -0.55 10.47
CA THR A 61 -6.17 -0.31 9.29
C THR A 61 -7.21 -1.41 9.11
N TYR A 62 -6.74 -2.65 9.11
CA TYR A 62 -7.54 -3.82 8.78
C TYR A 62 -8.06 -4.52 10.03
N HIS A 63 -8.11 -3.80 11.17
CA HIS A 63 -8.71 -4.33 12.38
C HIS A 63 -10.18 -4.69 12.10
N PRO A 64 -10.70 -5.86 12.57
CA PRO A 64 -12.04 -6.33 12.25
C PRO A 64 -13.14 -5.31 12.52
N GLU A 65 -12.99 -4.50 13.58
CA GLU A 65 -13.94 -3.43 13.91
C GLU A 65 -14.01 -2.35 12.83
N TRP A 66 -12.86 -1.92 12.28
CA TRP A 66 -12.81 -0.90 11.23
C TRP A 66 -13.30 -1.45 9.89
N VAL A 67 -12.96 -2.70 9.58
CA VAL A 67 -13.49 -3.43 8.42
C VAL A 67 -15.01 -3.49 8.48
N LYS A 68 -15.57 -3.94 9.62
CA LYS A 68 -17.01 -4.02 9.83
C LYS A 68 -17.69 -2.66 9.67
N LYS A 69 -17.19 -1.63 10.36
CA LYS A 69 -17.72 -0.25 10.23
C LYS A 69 -17.68 0.25 8.79
N SER A 70 -16.58 0.00 8.07
CA SER A 70 -16.45 0.40 6.67
C SER A 70 -17.46 -0.29 5.78
N THR A 71 -17.73 -1.58 6.00
CA THR A 71 -18.72 -2.32 5.23
C THR A 71 -20.14 -1.86 5.55
N GLU A 72 -20.44 -1.54 6.82
CA GLU A 72 -21.74 -1.00 7.24
C GLU A 72 -22.03 0.40 6.66
N LEU A 73 -20.98 1.17 6.35
CA LEU A 73 -21.09 2.49 5.72
C LEU A 73 -21.26 2.44 4.19
N GLN A 74 -21.06 1.28 3.54
CA GLN A 74 -21.26 1.16 2.10
C GLN A 74 -22.77 1.22 1.78
N GLU A 75 -23.14 2.07 0.83
CA GLU A 75 -24.54 2.21 0.44
C GLU A 75 -25.07 0.91 -0.21
N PRO A 76 -26.30 0.49 0.11
CA PRO A 76 -26.90 -0.69 -0.51
C PRO A 76 -27.12 -0.44 -2.02
N GLY A 77 -26.20 -0.95 -2.83
CA GLY A 77 -26.19 -0.80 -4.30
C GLY A 77 -24.81 -0.59 -4.90
N GLU A 78 -23.81 -0.19 -4.11
CA GLU A 78 -22.42 -0.19 -4.55
C GLU A 78 -21.90 -1.63 -4.60
N SER A 79 -21.53 -2.07 -5.80
CA SER A 79 -21.23 -3.48 -6.06
C SER A 79 -20.13 -4.01 -5.15
N SER A 80 -20.39 -5.20 -4.61
CA SER A 80 -19.55 -6.15 -3.85
C SER A 80 -18.12 -6.45 -4.36
N GLY A 81 -17.58 -5.68 -5.31
CA GLY A 81 -16.25 -5.86 -5.89
C GLY A 81 -15.16 -4.96 -5.32
N HIS A 82 -15.50 -3.89 -4.58
CA HIS A 82 -14.51 -3.00 -4.02
C HIS A 82 -14.02 -3.53 -2.67
N ALA A 83 -12.79 -4.07 -2.68
CA ALA A 83 -12.07 -4.38 -1.46
C ALA A 83 -12.09 -3.17 -0.52
N VAL A 84 -12.38 -3.41 0.76
CA VAL A 84 -12.42 -2.39 1.81
C VAL A 84 -11.06 -1.67 1.85
N MET A 85 -10.98 -0.48 1.24
CA MET A 85 -9.77 0.34 1.15
C MET A 85 -9.68 1.25 2.37
N LEU A 86 -9.38 0.65 3.52
CA LEU A 86 -9.38 1.38 4.80
C LEU A 86 -8.13 2.24 5.04
N SER A 87 -7.05 2.09 4.27
CA SER A 87 -5.90 3.00 4.39
C SER A 87 -4.92 2.99 3.21
N PHE A 88 -3.89 3.81 3.37
CA PHE A 88 -2.71 3.94 2.52
C PHE A 88 -1.72 2.76 2.63
N ALA A 89 -2.18 1.52 2.82
CA ALA A 89 -1.30 0.35 2.90
C ALA A 89 -0.39 0.18 1.67
N TRP A 90 -0.81 0.71 0.51
CA TRP A 90 -0.03 0.78 -0.72
C TRP A 90 1.24 1.64 -0.62
N ILE A 91 1.37 2.48 0.40
CA ILE A 91 2.57 3.31 0.64
C ILE A 91 3.70 2.49 1.24
N ALA A 92 3.39 1.46 2.04
CA ALA A 92 4.36 0.59 2.70
C ALA A 92 4.25 -0.88 2.23
N ALA A 93 3.65 -1.10 1.07
CA ALA A 93 3.37 -2.44 0.54
C ALA A 93 4.64 -3.26 0.26
N ASP A 94 5.75 -2.59 -0.06
CA ASP A 94 7.08 -3.18 -0.19
C ASP A 94 7.59 -3.73 1.15
N TYR A 95 7.43 -3.00 2.25
CA TYR A 95 7.81 -3.48 3.59
C TYR A 95 6.92 -4.64 4.04
N LEU A 96 5.61 -4.59 3.78
CA LEU A 96 4.71 -5.72 4.04
C LEU A 96 5.09 -6.96 3.21
N ALA A 97 5.45 -6.76 1.94
CA ALA A 97 5.92 -7.84 1.08
C ALA A 97 7.23 -8.46 1.59
N ARG A 98 8.17 -7.64 2.10
CA ARG A 98 9.40 -8.15 2.76
C ARG A 98 9.08 -9.00 3.98
N ILE A 99 8.17 -8.57 4.85
CA ILE A 99 7.71 -9.38 5.99
C ILE A 99 7.18 -10.73 5.52
N LYS A 100 6.33 -10.74 4.49
CA LYS A 100 5.78 -11.97 3.90
C LYS A 100 6.84 -12.90 3.32
N VAL A 101 7.90 -12.35 2.72
CA VAL A 101 9.06 -13.13 2.25
C VAL A 101 9.81 -13.74 3.43
N ARG A 102 10.09 -12.95 4.48
CA ARG A 102 10.85 -13.40 5.67
C ARG A 102 10.08 -14.42 6.51
N SER A 103 8.76 -14.35 6.58
CA SER A 103 7.93 -15.26 7.41
C SER A 103 7.88 -16.70 6.89
N GLY A 104 8.48 -17.01 5.73
CA GLY A 104 8.50 -18.37 5.20
C GLY A 104 7.15 -18.82 4.62
N GLU A 105 6.14 -17.94 4.55
CA GLU A 105 4.90 -18.19 3.81
C GLU A 105 5.11 -18.36 2.30
N MET A 106 6.36 -18.28 1.82
CA MET A 106 6.80 -18.64 0.47
C MET A 106 6.37 -20.07 0.04
N GLY A 107 6.06 -20.95 1.01
CA GLY A 107 5.51 -22.29 0.77
C GLY A 107 3.99 -22.32 0.48
N MET A 108 3.25 -21.26 0.83
CA MET A 108 1.84 -21.09 0.43
C MET A 108 1.80 -20.56 -1.00
N LYS A 109 1.07 -21.24 -1.89
CA LYS A 109 0.95 -20.90 -3.32
C LYS A 109 0.80 -19.39 -3.53
N MET A 110 1.89 -18.72 -3.89
CA MET A 110 1.85 -17.31 -4.30
C MET A 110 1.05 -17.23 -5.58
N ASP A 111 -0.14 -16.63 -5.49
CA ASP A 111 -0.98 -16.41 -6.64
C ASP A 111 -0.43 -15.18 -7.37
N SER A 112 0.31 -15.40 -8.46
CA SER A 112 0.90 -14.30 -9.23
C SER A 112 -0.15 -13.37 -9.85
N ALA A 113 -1.44 -13.73 -9.83
CA ALA A 113 -2.53 -12.83 -10.16
C ALA A 113 -2.76 -11.76 -9.09
N LYS A 114 -2.28 -11.95 -7.86
CA LYS A 114 -2.33 -10.97 -6.78
C LYS A 114 -1.10 -10.06 -6.84
N PRO A 115 -1.27 -8.73 -6.96
CA PRO A 115 -0.15 -7.80 -7.10
C PRO A 115 0.89 -7.85 -5.96
N VAL A 116 0.44 -8.13 -4.73
CA VAL A 116 1.33 -8.24 -3.56
C VAL A 116 2.22 -9.49 -3.63
N ASP A 117 1.69 -10.60 -4.15
CA ASP A 117 2.45 -11.84 -4.30
C ASP A 117 3.49 -11.73 -5.41
N ALA A 118 3.16 -11.03 -6.50
CA ALA A 118 4.11 -10.69 -7.55
C ALA A 118 5.25 -9.80 -7.02
N LEU A 119 4.93 -8.81 -6.19
CA LEU A 119 5.93 -7.94 -5.54
C LEU A 119 6.81 -8.73 -4.56
N ALA A 120 6.22 -9.60 -3.73
CA ALA A 120 6.96 -10.44 -2.80
C ALA A 120 7.95 -11.36 -3.54
N LYS A 121 7.52 -12.00 -4.62
CA LYS A 121 8.39 -12.82 -5.49
C LYS A 121 9.53 -12.03 -6.13
N TYR A 122 9.27 -10.79 -6.54
CA TYR A 122 10.31 -9.93 -7.10
C TYR A 122 11.35 -9.54 -6.04
N LEU A 123 10.89 -9.19 -4.83
CA LEU A 123 11.76 -8.81 -3.72
C LEU A 123 12.58 -10.00 -3.20
N SER A 124 12.02 -11.21 -3.15
CA SER A 124 12.76 -12.41 -2.72
C SER A 124 13.95 -12.77 -3.60
N GLN A 125 13.99 -12.27 -4.84
CA GLN A 125 15.11 -12.47 -5.76
C GLN A 125 16.24 -11.43 -5.58
N ARG A 126 16.01 -10.40 -4.74
CA ARG A 126 16.86 -9.20 -4.64
C ARG A 126 17.23 -8.82 -3.20
N LEU A 127 16.63 -9.51 -2.22
CA LEU A 127 17.07 -9.55 -0.82
C LEU A 127 18.21 -10.55 -0.71
#